data_AF-A0A2Z4BW87-F1
#
_entry.id   AF-A0A2Z4BW87-F1
#
_cell.length_a   1.000
_cell.length_b   1.000
_cell.length_c   1.000
_cell.angle_alpha   90.00
_cell.angle_beta   90.00
_cell.angle_gamma   90.00
#
_symmetry.space_group_name_H-M   'P 1'
#
loop_
_entity.id
_entity.type
_entity.pdbx_description
1 polymer ?
#
loop_
_entity_poly.entity_id
_entity_poly.type
_entity_poly.pdbx_seq_one_letter_code
_entity_poly.pdbx_strand_id
1 'polypeptide(L)'
;IPTGTPGRRVCYYESWGVYRPGKGSYDIDDIPGHLCTHLIYTFCGVCNVTWKIIPLDPELDIGRKGYSRFVGLKEKYPNLTTTIAVGGWGEGGKKYSELV
;
A
#
# COMPACT_ATOMS: atom_id res chain seq x y z
N ILE A 1 -23.43 -20.77 15.03
CA ILE A 1 -22.17 -20.58 14.25
C ILE A 1 -22.57 -19.85 12.98
N PRO A 2 -22.04 -18.65 12.67
CA PRO A 2 -22.34 -17.99 11.41
C PRO A 2 -21.84 -18.86 10.24
N THR A 3 -22.73 -19.17 9.30
CA THR A 3 -22.54 -20.15 8.23
C THR A 3 -21.97 -19.57 6.93
N GLY A 4 -21.45 -18.33 6.96
CA GLY A 4 -20.93 -17.63 5.79
C GLY A 4 -19.49 -17.17 5.98
N THR A 5 -18.71 -17.18 4.90
CA THR A 5 -17.38 -16.56 4.87
C THR A 5 -17.52 -15.08 5.22
N PRO A 6 -16.78 -14.55 6.23
CA PRO A 6 -16.83 -13.14 6.57
C PRO A 6 -16.51 -12.26 5.36
N GLY A 7 -17.29 -11.21 5.15
CA GLY A 7 -17.07 -10.25 4.07
C GLY A 7 -15.72 -9.53 4.19
N ARG A 8 -15.16 -9.09 3.05
CA ARG A 8 -13.91 -8.33 3.03
C ARG A 8 -14.16 -6.83 2.95
N ARG A 9 -13.43 -6.06 3.77
CA ARG A 9 -13.32 -4.60 3.66
C ARG A 9 -11.88 -4.28 3.25
N VAL A 10 -11.69 -3.96 1.98
CA VAL A 10 -10.36 -3.78 1.37
C VAL A 10 -10.09 -2.28 1.23
N CYS A 11 -9.03 -1.82 1.88
CA CYS A 11 -8.70 -0.41 2.02
C CYS A 11 -7.38 -0.11 1.31
N TYR A 12 -7.40 0.83 0.38
CA TYR A 12 -6.21 1.34 -0.30
C TYR A 12 -5.59 2.46 0.55
N TYR A 13 -4.29 2.38 0.80
CA TYR A 13 -3.51 3.41 1.49
C TYR A 13 -2.57 4.10 0.50
N GLU A 14 -2.85 5.36 0.22
CA GLU A 14 -2.07 6.22 -0.65
C GLU A 14 -0.85 6.77 0.09
N SER A 15 0.33 6.21 -0.18
CA SER A 15 1.60 6.61 0.46
C SER A 15 1.89 8.12 0.39
N TRP A 16 1.63 8.73 -0.77
CA TRP A 16 1.82 10.16 -0.99
C TRP A 16 0.85 11.05 -0.20
N GLY A 17 -0.14 10.48 0.49
CA GLY A 17 -1.06 11.19 1.39
C GLY A 17 -0.34 11.94 2.51
N VAL A 18 0.85 11.48 2.91
CA VAL A 18 1.70 12.13 3.93
C VAL A 18 2.10 13.56 3.54
N TYR A 19 2.20 13.86 2.24
CA TYR A 19 2.63 15.16 1.73
C TYR A 19 1.51 16.20 1.60
N ARG A 20 0.26 15.81 1.86
CA ARG A 20 -0.87 16.76 1.83
C ARG A 20 -0.70 17.81 2.94
N PRO A 21 -1.04 19.09 2.69
CA PRO A 21 -0.84 20.14 3.68
C PRO A 21 -1.86 20.07 4.82
N GLY A 22 -1.42 20.51 6.01
CA GLY A 22 -2.29 20.71 7.19
C GLY A 22 -3.01 19.43 7.60
N LYS A 23 -4.33 19.54 7.85
CA LYS A 23 -5.19 18.42 8.27
C LYS A 23 -5.40 17.35 7.20
N GLY A 24 -4.91 17.59 5.97
CA GLY A 24 -4.96 16.61 4.89
C GLY A 24 -3.83 15.59 4.92
N SER A 25 -2.73 15.87 5.66
CA SER A 25 -1.62 14.93 5.83
C SER A 25 -2.13 13.65 6.48
N TYR A 26 -1.72 12.51 5.93
CA TYR A 26 -2.18 11.21 6.37
C TYR A 26 -1.03 10.19 6.27
N ASP A 27 -0.44 9.83 7.41
CA ASP A 27 0.64 8.85 7.51
C ASP A 27 0.07 7.46 7.90
N ILE A 28 0.92 6.45 7.93
CA ILE A 28 0.58 5.07 8.29
C ILE A 28 -0.04 5.00 9.70
N ASP A 29 0.40 5.85 10.61
CA ASP A 29 -0.06 5.87 12.00
C ASP A 29 -1.52 6.37 12.12
N ASP A 30 -2.04 7.07 11.10
CA ASP A 30 -3.42 7.56 11.04
C ASP A 30 -4.42 6.50 10.57
N ILE A 31 -3.95 5.32 10.14
CA ILE A 31 -4.79 4.25 9.59
C ILE A 31 -5.66 3.61 10.69
N PRO A 32 -7.00 3.70 10.61
CA PRO A 32 -7.89 3.02 11.54
C PRO A 32 -8.02 1.54 11.15
N GLY A 33 -6.98 0.75 11.39
CA GLY A 33 -6.87 -0.62 10.87
C GLY A 33 -8.02 -1.57 11.25
N HIS A 34 -8.70 -1.35 12.38
CA HIS A 34 -9.89 -2.10 12.79
C HIS A 34 -11.08 -2.00 11.81
N LEU A 35 -11.11 -0.97 10.95
CA LEU A 35 -12.16 -0.81 9.93
C LEU A 35 -11.93 -1.72 8.72
N CYS A 36 -10.72 -2.21 8.50
CA CYS A 36 -10.34 -2.97 7.31
C CYS A 36 -10.12 -4.45 7.66
N THR A 37 -10.28 -5.33 6.66
CA THR A 37 -9.76 -6.70 6.73
C THR A 37 -8.50 -6.87 5.90
N HIS A 38 -8.37 -6.06 4.83
CA HIS A 38 -7.19 -6.00 3.98
C HIS A 38 -6.75 -4.55 3.81
N LEU A 39 -5.46 -4.30 3.95
CA LEU A 39 -4.83 -3.02 3.62
C LEU A 39 -3.89 -3.21 2.43
N ILE A 40 -3.94 -2.29 1.47
CA ILE A 40 -3.13 -2.32 0.26
C ILE A 40 -2.28 -1.04 0.23
N TYR A 41 -0.97 -1.18 0.35
CA TYR A 41 -0.03 -0.06 0.17
C TYR A 41 0.01 0.31 -1.31
N THR A 42 -0.21 1.57 -1.63
CA THR A 42 -0.16 2.06 -3.02
C THR A 42 0.87 3.16 -3.20
N PHE A 43 1.79 3.05 -4.15
CA PHE A 43 2.09 1.94 -5.07
C PHE A 43 3.60 1.64 -5.05
N CYS A 44 3.99 0.44 -5.47
CA CYS A 44 5.32 0.24 -6.04
C CYS A 44 5.21 0.13 -7.57
N GLY A 45 6.34 0.24 -8.24
CA GLY A 45 6.43 0.20 -9.69
C GLY A 45 7.20 -0.97 -10.26
N VAL A 46 7.34 -0.97 -11.58
CA VAL A 46 8.22 -1.89 -12.32
C VAL A 46 9.26 -1.11 -13.11
N CYS A 47 10.53 -1.55 -13.04
CA CYS A 47 11.61 -1.06 -13.89
C CYS A 47 11.42 -1.56 -15.33
N ASN A 48 11.40 -0.65 -16.31
CA ASN A 48 11.20 -0.95 -17.73
C ASN A 48 12.41 -1.61 -18.43
N VAL A 49 13.51 -1.88 -17.71
CA VAL A 49 14.71 -2.55 -18.26
C VAL A 49 14.90 -3.90 -17.59
N THR A 50 14.85 -3.93 -16.26
CA THR A 50 15.16 -5.15 -15.49
C THR A 50 13.92 -5.94 -15.11
N TRP A 51 12.73 -5.36 -15.30
CA TRP A 51 11.44 -5.95 -14.91
C TRP A 51 11.30 -6.25 -13.42
N LYS A 52 12.18 -5.68 -12.59
CA LYS A 52 12.12 -5.79 -11.13
C LYS A 52 11.16 -4.77 -10.53
N ILE A 53 10.58 -5.12 -9.39
CA ILE A 53 9.82 -4.19 -8.55
C ILE A 53 10.74 -3.08 -8.05
N ILE A 54 10.24 -1.84 -8.09
CA ILE A 54 10.95 -0.65 -7.61
C ILE A 54 10.07 0.18 -6.68
N PRO A 55 10.62 0.81 -5.64
CA PRO A 55 9.90 1.84 -4.89
C PRO A 55 9.66 3.07 -5.77
N LEU A 56 8.52 3.72 -5.60
CA LEU A 56 8.18 4.94 -6.32
C LEU A 56 8.62 6.20 -5.56
N ASP A 57 8.71 6.11 -4.23
CA ASP A 57 9.31 7.12 -3.38
C ASP A 57 10.32 6.45 -2.43
N PRO A 58 11.58 6.24 -2.83
CA PRO A 58 12.57 5.53 -2.03
C PRO A 58 12.83 6.17 -0.65
N GLU A 59 12.70 7.50 -0.54
CA GLU A 59 12.88 8.21 0.73
C GLU A 59 11.77 7.84 1.70
N LEU A 60 10.51 7.83 1.25
CA LEU A 60 9.36 7.47 2.08
C LEU A 60 9.26 5.95 2.32
N ASP A 61 9.30 5.19 1.23
CA ASP A 61 9.04 3.75 1.18
C ASP A 61 10.10 2.97 1.97
N ILE A 62 11.37 3.34 1.79
CA ILE A 62 12.54 2.66 2.37
C ILE A 62 13.19 3.51 3.47
N GLY A 63 13.55 4.76 3.17
CA GLY A 63 14.28 5.64 4.10
C GLY A 63 13.53 5.88 5.40
N ARG A 64 12.24 6.20 5.29
CA ARG A 64 11.30 6.38 6.41
C ARG A 64 10.54 5.10 6.76
N LYS A 65 11.01 3.95 6.25
CA LYS A 65 10.49 2.62 6.57
C LYS A 65 9.01 2.43 6.24
N GLY A 66 8.47 3.14 5.24
CA GLY A 66 7.06 3.10 4.86
C GLY A 66 6.51 1.68 4.70
N TYR A 67 7.19 0.81 3.94
CA TYR A 67 6.73 -0.56 3.75
C TYR A 67 6.71 -1.38 5.05
N SER A 68 7.79 -1.34 5.83
CA SER A 68 7.85 -2.13 7.07
C SER A 68 6.91 -1.58 8.14
N ARG A 69 6.74 -0.26 8.26
CA ARG A 69 5.75 0.36 9.17
C ARG A 69 4.32 -0.08 8.81
N PHE A 70 4.00 -0.10 7.52
CA PHE A 70 2.69 -0.52 7.04
C PHE A 70 2.42 -2.01 7.34
N VAL A 71 3.37 -2.88 7.07
CA VAL A 71 3.27 -4.32 7.44
C VAL A 71 3.17 -4.48 8.97
N GLY A 72 3.87 -3.64 9.73
CA GLY A 72 3.86 -3.59 11.19
C GLY A 72 2.50 -3.24 11.81
N LEU A 73 1.55 -2.70 11.05
CA LEU A 73 0.17 -2.49 11.54
C LEU A 73 -0.48 -3.79 12.03
N LYS A 74 -0.01 -4.95 11.58
CA LYS A 74 -0.45 -6.27 12.05
C LYS A 74 -0.12 -6.52 13.52
N GLU A 75 0.86 -5.84 14.10
CA GLU A 75 1.15 -5.92 15.54
C GLU A 75 0.01 -5.31 16.36
N LYS A 76 -0.58 -4.21 15.88
CA LYS A 76 -1.74 -3.54 16.50
C LYS A 76 -3.07 -4.18 16.11
N TYR A 77 -3.16 -4.72 14.90
CA TYR A 77 -4.37 -5.32 14.33
C TYR A 77 -4.06 -6.71 13.75
N PRO A 78 -3.99 -7.76 14.60
CA PRO A 78 -3.48 -9.09 14.20
C PRO A 78 -4.23 -9.79 13.06
N ASN A 79 -5.50 -9.42 12.83
CA ASN A 79 -6.33 -10.02 11.79
C ASN A 79 -6.21 -9.30 10.42
N LEU A 80 -5.35 -8.29 10.30
CA LEU A 80 -5.15 -7.59 9.03
C LEU A 80 -4.28 -8.39 8.07
N THR A 81 -4.73 -8.46 6.82
CA THR A 81 -3.87 -8.82 5.69
C THR A 81 -3.31 -7.55 5.06
N THR A 82 -1.99 -7.44 4.96
CA THR A 82 -1.31 -6.32 4.29
C THR A 82 -0.72 -6.78 2.96
N THR A 83 -1.03 -6.08 1.87
CA THR A 83 -0.42 -6.30 0.54
C THR A 83 0.08 -4.98 -0.03
N ILE A 84 0.78 -5.06 -1.16
CA ILE A 84 1.21 -3.90 -1.94
C ILE A 84 0.61 -4.01 -3.34
N ALA A 85 0.17 -2.88 -3.90
CA ALA A 85 -0.24 -2.80 -5.30
C ALA A 85 0.92 -2.32 -6.18
N VAL A 86 1.06 -2.96 -7.33
CA VAL A 86 2.05 -2.58 -8.36
C VAL A 86 1.33 -1.83 -9.47
N GLY A 87 1.79 -0.63 -9.83
CA GLY A 87 1.22 0.18 -10.91
C GLY A 87 0.47 1.42 -10.44
N GLY A 88 -0.80 1.54 -10.83
CA GLY A 88 -1.57 2.77 -10.66
C GLY A 88 -1.41 3.72 -11.86
N TRP A 89 -2.23 4.78 -11.89
CA TRP A 89 -2.30 5.68 -13.05
C TRP A 89 -0.95 6.36 -13.37
N GLY A 90 -0.23 6.80 -12.34
CA GLY A 90 1.06 7.49 -12.51
C GLY A 90 2.17 6.62 -13.11
N GLU A 91 2.07 5.30 -12.99
CA GLU A 91 3.05 4.36 -13.56
C GLU A 91 2.87 4.14 -15.07
N GLY A 92 1.65 4.40 -15.59
CA GLY A 92 1.29 4.11 -16.97
C GLY A 92 1.22 2.61 -17.31
N GLY A 93 0.62 2.27 -18.46
CA GLY A 93 0.38 0.88 -18.86
C GLY A 93 1.46 0.24 -19.75
N LYS A 94 2.24 1.04 -20.49
CA LYS A 94 3.14 0.55 -21.55
C LYS A 94 4.14 -0.50 -21.06
N LYS A 95 4.82 -0.23 -19.95
CA LYS A 95 5.80 -1.13 -19.36
C LYS A 95 5.22 -2.46 -18.87
N TYR A 96 3.96 -2.47 -18.45
CA TYR A 96 3.29 -3.71 -18.06
C TYR A 96 2.92 -4.54 -19.29
N SER A 97 2.60 -3.89 -20.42
CA SER A 97 2.39 -4.57 -21.69
C SER A 97 3.69 -5.13 -22.28
N GLU A 98 4.84 -4.50 -22.04
CA GLU A 98 6.15 -4.99 -22.50
C GLU A 98 6.71 -6.11 -21.60
N LEU A 99 6.27 -6.17 -20.35
CA LEU A 99 6.63 -7.20 -19.39
C LEU A 99 6.02 -8.57 -19.71
N VAL A 100 4.82 -8.61 -20.32
CA VAL A 100 4.00 -9.82 -20.50
C VAL A 100 4.01 -10.35 -21.93
#